data_AF-A0A699L2E5-F1
#
_entry.id   AF-A0A699L2E5-F1
#
_cell.length_a   1.000
_cell.length_b   1.000
_cell.length_c   1.000
_cell.angle_alpha   90.00
_cell.angle_beta   90.00
_cell.angle_gamma   90.00
#
_symmetry.space_group_name_H-M   'P 1'
#
loop_
_entity.id
_entity.type
_entity.pdbx_description
1 polymer ?
#
loop_
_entity_poly.entity_id
_entity_poly.type
_entity_poly.pdbx_seq_one_letter_code
_entity_poly.pdbx_strand_id
1 'polypeptide(L)'
;MAIGTKWIYRNKKDERGIVVRNKARLVAQGYTQEDRIDYDEVFSLVARIEATRMFFAYASFKDFVVYQMNVKSAFLYGKIEEEVYVSQPLGFEDPEFRDKVYKVEKALYGLNQSL
;
A
#
# COMPACT_ATOMS: atom_id res chain seq x y z
N MET A 1 11.45 -9.08 -13.14
CA MET A 1 10.14 -9.37 -13.80
C MET A 1 9.24 -8.16 -13.56
N ALA A 2 8.25 -7.86 -14.41
CA ALA A 2 7.37 -6.72 -14.19
C ALA A 2 6.07 -7.16 -13.53
N ILE A 3 5.69 -6.48 -12.44
CA ILE A 3 4.49 -6.81 -11.68
C ILE A 3 3.26 -6.31 -12.42
N GLY A 4 2.22 -7.14 -12.48
CA GLY A 4 0.94 -6.76 -13.07
C GLY A 4 0.30 -5.58 -12.34
N THR A 5 -0.38 -4.68 -13.05
CA THR A 5 -1.16 -3.60 -12.42
C THR A 5 -2.66 -3.75 -12.68
N LYS A 6 -3.47 -3.26 -11.74
CA LYS A 6 -4.94 -3.30 -11.85
C LYS A 6 -5.57 -2.04 -11.30
N TRP A 7 -6.58 -1.53 -12.01
CA TRP A 7 -7.44 -0.47 -11.51
C TRP A 7 -8.55 -1.03 -10.61
N ILE A 8 -8.70 -0.43 -9.42
CA ILE A 8 -9.81 -0.67 -8.51
C ILE A 8 -10.69 0.58 -8.45
N TYR A 9 -11.94 0.42 -8.87
CA TYR A 9 -12.94 1.47 -8.84
C TYR A 9 -13.87 1.29 -7.64
N ARG A 10 -14.17 2.37 -6.93
CA ARG A 10 -15.11 2.35 -5.80
C ARG A 10 -15.87 3.66 -5.70
N ASN A 11 -17.20 3.57 -5.66
CA ASN A 11 -18.05 4.73 -5.42
C ASN A 11 -18.29 4.88 -3.91
N LYS A 12 -17.95 6.05 -3.37
CA LYS A 12 -18.32 6.43 -2.01
C LYS A 12 -19.74 6.98 -2.07
N LYS A 13 -20.63 6.36 -1.30
CA LYS A 13 -22.02 6.79 -1.13
C LYS A 13 -22.18 7.49 0.22
N ASP A 14 -23.14 8.41 0.30
CA ASP A 14 -23.60 8.96 1.58
C ASP A 14 -24.61 8.02 2.27
N GLU A 15 -25.15 8.44 3.42
CA GLU A 15 -26.14 7.70 4.20
C GLU A 15 -27.45 7.46 3.41
N ARG A 16 -27.74 8.27 2.40
CA ARG A 16 -28.92 8.17 1.53
C ARG A 16 -28.65 7.31 0.29
N GLY A 17 -27.44 6.76 0.15
CA GLY A 17 -27.04 5.93 -0.98
C GLY A 17 -26.65 6.71 -2.24
N ILE A 18 -26.58 8.04 -2.18
CA ILE A 18 -26.19 8.90 -3.30
C ILE A 18 -24.67 8.87 -3.45
N VAL A 19 -24.18 8.72 -4.68
CA VAL A 19 -22.75 8.72 -4.96
C VAL A 19 -22.18 10.12 -4.75
N VAL A 20 -21.36 10.28 -3.71
CA VAL A 20 -20.68 11.54 -3.37
C VAL A 20 -19.28 11.62 -3.96
N ARG A 21 -18.64 10.49 -4.28
CA ARG A 21 -17.29 10.48 -4.86
C ARG A 21 -16.97 9.17 -5.57
N ASN A 22 -16.45 9.27 -6.79
CA ASN A 22 -15.83 8.14 -7.48
C ASN A 22 -14.35 8.06 -7.08
N LYS A 23 -13.88 6.87 -6.73
CA LYS A 23 -12.47 6.60 -6.41
C LYS A 23 -11.93 5.60 -7.42
N ALA A 24 -10.76 5.90 -7.98
CA ALA A 24 -9.94 4.94 -8.71
C ALA A 24 -8.61 4.78 -7.96
N ARG A 25 -8.09 3.56 -7.89
CA ARG A 25 -6.79 3.24 -7.30
C ARG A 25 -6.06 2.31 -8.25
N LEU A 26 -4.81 2.63 -8.54
CA LEU A 26 -3.89 1.70 -9.18
C LEU A 26 -3.25 0.82 -8.10
N VAL A 27 -3.28 -0.48 -8.31
CA VAL A 27 -2.80 -1.48 -7.35
C VAL A 27 -1.87 -2.44 -8.09
N ALA A 28 -0.76 -2.80 -7.45
CA ALA A 28 0.14 -3.83 -7.93
C ALA A 28 -0.41 -5.22 -7.59
N GLN A 29 -0.25 -6.17 -8.49
CA GLN A 29 -0.62 -7.56 -8.30
C GLN A 29 0.47 -8.30 -7.51
N GLY A 30 0.79 -7.88 -6.28
CA GLY A 30 1.95 -8.43 -5.55
C GLY A 30 1.87 -9.92 -5.19
N TYR A 31 0.74 -10.61 -5.44
CA TYR A 31 0.70 -12.07 -5.42
C TYR A 31 1.57 -12.71 -6.53
N THR A 32 2.00 -11.93 -7.53
CA THR A 32 2.97 -12.36 -8.55
C THR A 32 4.41 -12.10 -8.14
N GLN A 33 4.68 -11.56 -6.95
CA GLN A 33 6.04 -11.34 -6.47
C GLN A 33 6.62 -12.63 -5.87
N GLU A 34 7.87 -12.94 -6.20
CA GLU A 34 8.61 -14.07 -5.64
C GLU A 34 9.57 -13.61 -4.53
N ASP A 35 9.55 -14.34 -3.40
CA ASP A 35 10.43 -14.11 -2.26
C ASP A 35 11.90 -14.28 -2.67
N ARG A 36 12.77 -13.35 -2.27
CA ARG A 36 14.21 -13.26 -2.61
C ARG A 36 14.51 -12.96 -4.09
N ILE A 37 13.50 -12.66 -4.89
CA ILE A 37 13.64 -12.24 -6.29
C ILE A 37 13.11 -10.82 -6.46
N ASP A 38 11.88 -10.58 -6.01
CA ASP A 38 11.23 -9.27 -6.11
C ASP A 38 11.26 -8.49 -4.79
N TYR A 39 11.52 -9.16 -3.67
CA TYR A 39 11.71 -8.54 -2.35
C TYR A 39 12.51 -9.45 -1.41
N ASP A 40 13.33 -8.83 -0.55
CA ASP A 40 14.11 -9.54 0.48
C ASP A 40 13.45 -9.45 1.87
N GLU A 41 12.67 -8.40 2.13
CA GLU A 41 11.96 -8.20 3.40
C GLU A 41 10.49 -7.83 3.17
N VAL A 42 9.61 -8.39 4.01
CA VAL A 42 8.19 -8.01 4.08
C VAL A 42 8.00 -7.09 5.28
N PHE A 43 7.65 -5.83 5.03
CA PHE A 43 7.34 -4.92 6.11
C PHE A 43 5.94 -5.20 6.67
N SER A 44 5.85 -5.92 7.78
CA SER A 44 4.62 -5.99 8.57
C SER A 44 4.67 -4.92 9.67
N LEU A 45 4.01 -3.78 9.44
CA LEU A 45 3.90 -2.69 10.43
C LEU A 45 2.88 -3.00 11.54
N VAL A 46 2.42 -4.24 11.64
CA VAL A 46 1.54 -4.65 12.73
C VAL A 46 2.39 -4.75 13.98
N ALA A 47 2.32 -3.72 14.83
CA ALA A 47 2.84 -3.78 16.18
C ALA A 47 2.38 -5.11 16.82
N ARG A 48 3.34 -5.92 17.29
CA ARG A 48 3.04 -7.21 17.89
C ARG A 48 2.03 -6.99 19.01
N ILE A 49 0.96 -7.78 19.01
CA ILE A 49 -0.15 -7.58 19.95
C ILE A 49 0.33 -7.65 21.41
N GLU A 50 1.38 -8.45 21.70
CA GLU A 50 1.99 -8.48 23.03
C GLU A 50 2.65 -7.15 23.40
N ALA A 51 3.43 -6.56 22.48
CA ALA A 51 4.09 -5.28 22.70
C ALA A 51 3.08 -4.14 22.88
N THR A 52 2.01 -4.13 22.08
CA THR A 52 0.92 -3.16 22.22
C THR A 52 0.19 -3.30 23.55
N ARG A 53 -0.09 -4.54 23.99
CA ARG A 53 -0.70 -4.81 25.29
C ARG A 53 0.20 -4.36 26.45
N MET A 54 1.50 -4.64 26.36
CA MET A 54 2.48 -4.23 27.36
C MET A 54 2.59 -2.70 27.45
N PHE A 55 2.57 -2.02 26.29
CA PHE A 55 2.54 -0.56 26.22
C PHE A 55 1.31 0.03 26.93
N PHE A 56 0.11 -0.47 26.63
CA PHE A 56 -1.11 0.02 27.29
C PHE A 56 -1.15 -0.30 28.78
N ALA A 57 -0.68 -1.49 29.20
CA ALA A 57 -0.58 -1.84 30.61
C ALA A 57 0.35 -0.87 31.36
N TYR A 58 1.49 -0.54 30.76
CA TYR A 58 2.43 0.42 31.35
C TYR A 58 1.88 1.85 31.37
N ALA A 59 1.26 2.30 30.27
CA ALA A 59 0.63 3.61 30.20
C ALA A 59 -0.48 3.76 31.25
N SER A 60 -1.31 2.73 31.46
CA SER A 60 -2.32 2.71 32.52
C SER A 60 -1.69 2.72 33.91
N PHE A 61 -0.59 2.01 34.14
CA PHE A 61 0.10 2.01 35.43
C PHE A 61 0.73 3.38 35.77
N LYS A 62 1.15 4.13 34.74
CA LYS A 62 1.77 5.46 34.88
C LYS A 62 0.78 6.61 34.73
N ASP A 63 -0.51 6.33 34.57
CA ASP A 63 -1.57 7.31 34.33
C ASP A 63 -1.28 8.22 33.12
N PHE A 64 -0.74 7.63 32.05
CA PHE A 64 -0.43 8.34 30.81
C PHE A 64 -1.66 8.43 29.91
N VAL A 65 -1.90 9.63 29.36
CA VAL A 65 -2.86 9.84 28.29
C VAL A 65 -2.25 9.39 26.96
N VAL A 66 -2.87 8.39 26.32
CA VAL A 66 -2.45 7.88 25.02
C VAL A 66 -3.30 8.46 23.91
N TYR A 67 -2.66 8.98 22.86
CA TYR A 67 -3.33 9.46 21.65
C TYR A 67 -3.04 8.51 20.48
N GLN A 68 -4.08 8.18 19.71
CA GLN A 68 -3.94 7.41 18.47
C GLN A 68 -4.09 8.32 17.26
N MET A 69 -3.09 8.31 16.37
CA MET A 69 -3.17 9.01 15.09
C MET A 69 -3.08 8.01 13.95
N ASN A 70 -4.11 7.98 13.11
CA ASN A 70 -4.09 7.19 11.87
C ASN A 70 -3.72 8.11 10.69
N VAL A 71 -2.52 7.92 10.15
CA VAL A 71 -2.04 8.64 8.97
C VAL A 71 -2.58 7.95 7.71
N LYS A 72 -3.63 8.52 7.11
CA LYS A 72 -4.35 7.96 5.95
C LYS A 72 -3.48 7.70 4.70
N SER A 73 -2.28 8.26 4.64
CA SER A 73 -1.40 8.21 3.47
C SER A 73 0.06 7.91 3.83
N ALA A 74 0.37 7.45 5.05
CA ALA A 74 1.75 7.18 5.46
C ALA A 74 2.47 6.28 4.45
N PHE A 75 1.73 5.26 3.98
CA PHE A 75 2.11 4.36 2.92
C PHE A 75 2.67 5.04 1.65
N LEU A 76 1.93 6.01 1.10
CA LEU A 76 2.21 6.62 -0.21
C LEU A 76 3.46 7.51 -0.21
N TYR A 77 3.99 7.82 0.98
CA TYR A 77 5.22 8.60 1.14
C TYR A 77 6.43 7.73 1.52
N GLY A 78 6.22 6.43 1.76
CA GLY A 78 7.31 5.47 1.87
C GLY A 78 8.06 5.40 0.53
N LYS A 79 9.36 5.73 0.56
CA LYS A 79 10.24 5.38 -0.54
C LYS A 79 10.48 3.88 -0.50
N ILE A 80 10.39 3.23 -1.65
CA ILE A 80 10.87 1.86 -1.79
C ILE A 80 12.37 1.95 -2.05
N GLU A 81 13.18 1.22 -1.30
CA GLU A 81 14.64 1.18 -1.52
C GLU A 81 14.98 0.26 -2.70
N GLU A 82 14.14 -0.74 -2.92
CA GLU A 82 14.26 -1.75 -3.96
C GLU A 82 13.75 -1.26 -5.33
N GLU A 83 14.37 -1.78 -6.39
CA GLU A 83 13.95 -1.48 -7.76
C GLU A 83 12.74 -2.33 -8.17
N VAL A 84 11.54 -1.76 -8.01
CA VAL A 84 10.30 -2.40 -8.43
C VAL A 84 9.83 -1.87 -9.78
N TYR A 85 9.57 -2.79 -10.72
CA TYR A 85 9.02 -2.48 -12.04
C TYR A 85 7.60 -3.02 -12.18
N VAL A 86 6.72 -2.21 -12.77
CA VAL A 86 5.32 -2.57 -13.01
C VAL A 86 4.95 -2.46 -14.48
N SER A 87 4.07 -3.35 -14.92
CA SER A 87 3.43 -3.29 -16.23
C SER A 87 2.65 -1.99 -16.42
N GLN A 88 2.51 -1.58 -17.68
CA GLN A 88 1.75 -0.38 -18.02
C GLN A 88 0.28 -0.55 -17.58
N PRO A 89 -0.32 0.44 -16.90
CA PRO A 89 -1.71 0.35 -16.50
C PRO A 89 -2.61 0.25 -17.72
N LEU A 90 -3.63 -0.61 -17.63
CA LEU A 90 -4.65 -0.72 -18.67
C LEU A 90 -5.24 0.67 -18.98
N GLY A 91 -5.23 1.04 -20.26
CA GLY A 91 -5.69 2.35 -20.74
C GLY A 91 -4.63 3.46 -20.74
N PHE A 92 -3.41 3.18 -20.29
CA PHE A 92 -2.26 4.09 -20.31
C PHE A 92 -1.04 3.49 -21.02
N GLU A 93 -1.28 2.47 -21.85
CA GLU A 93 -0.21 1.82 -22.63
C GLU A 93 0.31 2.74 -23.72
N ASP A 94 1.64 2.83 -23.82
CA ASP A 94 2.33 3.54 -24.88
C ASP A 94 2.22 2.75 -26.20
N PRO A 95 1.60 3.31 -27.25
CA PRO A 95 1.38 2.61 -28.50
C PRO A 95 2.67 2.33 -29.28
N GLU A 96 3.71 3.15 -29.09
CA GLU A 96 5.03 2.99 -29.72
C GLU A 96 5.93 2.07 -28.91
N PHE A 97 5.75 2.04 -27.58
CA PHE A 97 6.60 1.30 -26.66
C PHE A 97 5.81 0.36 -25.74
N ARG A 98 5.10 -0.60 -26.33
CA ARG A 98 4.25 -1.55 -25.60
C ARG A 98 5.02 -2.43 -24.59
N ASP A 99 6.28 -2.72 -24.89
CA ASP A 99 7.10 -3.62 -24.08
C ASP A 99 7.78 -2.93 -22.89
N LYS A 100 7.63 -1.59 -22.79
CA LYS A 100 8.19 -0.83 -21.65
C LYS A 100 7.40 -1.07 -20.38
N VAL A 101 8.09 -0.86 -19.27
CA VAL A 101 7.58 -1.01 -17.91
C VAL A 101 7.89 0.28 -17.14
N TYR A 102 7.09 0.57 -16.12
CA TYR A 102 7.31 1.73 -15.25
C TYR A 102 8.10 1.34 -14.02
N LYS A 103 9.07 2.17 -13.64
CA LYS A 103 9.74 2.07 -12.34
C LYS A 103 8.87 2.73 -11.27
N VAL A 104 8.70 2.03 -10.15
CA VAL A 104 7.90 2.52 -9.02
C VAL A 104 8.79 3.35 -8.10
N GLU A 105 8.55 4.67 -8.02
CA GLU A 105 9.31 5.55 -7.12
C GLU A 105 8.74 5.61 -5.69
N LYS A 106 7.45 5.33 -5.54
CA LYS A 106 6.72 5.41 -4.28
C LYS A 106 5.89 4.16 -4.09
N ALA A 107 5.74 3.76 -2.85
CA ALA A 107 5.06 2.52 -2.53
C ALA A 107 3.64 2.45 -3.14
N LEU A 108 3.36 1.34 -3.83
CA LEU A 108 2.08 1.05 -4.49
C LEU A 108 1.32 -0.05 -3.75
N TYR A 109 0.01 0.15 -3.58
CA TYR A 109 -0.79 -0.78 -2.79
C TYR A 109 -0.71 -2.18 -3.41
N GLY A 110 -0.61 -3.20 -2.57
CA GLY A 110 -0.54 -4.59 -3.01
C GLY A 110 0.86 -5.12 -3.31
N LEU A 111 1.93 -4.33 -3.19
CA LEU A 111 3.30 -4.87 -3.12
C LEU A 111 3.55 -5.44 -1.70
N ASN A 112 4.42 -6.44 -1.58
CA ASN A 112 4.76 -7.05 -0.29
C ASN A 112 5.64 -6.13 0.59
N GLN A 113 6.40 -5.23 -0.04
CA GLN A 113 7.22 -4.20 0.65
C GLN A 113 6.41 -2.96 1.05
N SER A 114 5.13 -2.93 0.68
CA SER A 114 4.31 -1.74 0.75
C SER A 114 3.52 -1.63 2.07
N LEU A 115 3.89 -0.62 2.87
CA LEU A 115 3.46 -0.34 4.26
C LEU A 115 2.05 0.25 4.47
#